data_AF-A0A518DLZ3-F1
#
_entry.id   AF-A0A518DLZ3-F1
#
_cell.length_a   1.000
_cell.length_b   1.000
_cell.length_c   1.000
_cell.angle_alpha   90.00
_cell.angle_beta   90.00
_cell.angle_gamma   90.00
#
_symmetry.space_group_name_H-M   'P 1'
#
loop_
_entity.id
_entity.type
_entity.pdbx_description
1 polymer ?
#
loop_
_entity_poly.entity_id
_entity_poly.type
_entity_poly.pdbx_seq_one_letter_code
_entity_poly.pdbx_strand_id
1 'polypeptide(L)'
;MQKIVFEKPYKFIPPHRGDWWPAFIRDSGILYRYLKKHEGVTGYDVRHTDRLRASLDAGHGIILAPNHSRASDPLVIGRLTGEAKCLVWAMASWHLFNQSWAMSWAIRKLGAFSLYREGDDRVSVSTAINMVVEAKRPLVLFPEGATTRTNDQLHTLLPGVAAIARLAAKKRARTGGKVVIHPVGIKYLFGGDLKATVAPVLAEIEQRLSWQPQVHLPLLERIRKLGSALLTLKEVEYFGAARSGSLWERQKGLIERLLDPMEEEYFGEIKQGGVVARIKDLRIRLMPEMIDGSLTEEQRQRRWLQLADLYLSQQVSCYPLDYIKQPTTVDRILETVERFEEDLTDVARIHGHMTCVIDVGEPIEVPVGRDRNAEVDPIMVELETALTAQLAALAKESPLYEE
;
A
#
# COMPACT_ATOMS: atom_id res chain seq x y z
N MET A 1 15.97 8.17 6.50
CA MET A 1 15.07 7.23 7.19
C MET A 1 13.90 8.03 7.73
N GLN A 2 12.77 7.95 7.05
CA GLN A 2 11.51 8.45 7.60
C GLN A 2 11.35 7.97 9.05
N LYS A 3 10.93 8.85 9.96
CA LYS A 3 10.60 8.49 11.36
C LYS A 3 9.32 7.66 11.37
N ILE A 4 9.38 6.43 10.88
CA ILE A 4 8.21 5.56 10.65
C ILE A 4 7.65 5.07 11.99
N VAL A 5 8.52 4.92 12.99
CA VAL A 5 8.17 4.41 14.31
C VAL A 5 8.07 5.55 15.32
N PHE A 6 6.89 5.69 15.92
CA PHE A 6 6.65 6.62 17.03
C PHE A 6 6.61 5.82 18.32
N GLU A 7 7.55 6.09 19.22
CA GLU A 7 7.57 5.60 20.61
C GLU A 7 6.52 6.37 21.45
N LYS A 8 5.27 6.38 21.00
CA LYS A 8 4.16 7.00 21.74
C LYS A 8 3.11 5.93 22.02
N PRO A 9 2.49 5.95 23.21
CA PRO A 9 1.42 5.02 23.52
C PRO A 9 0.26 5.26 22.56
N TYR A 10 -0.19 4.18 21.92
CA TYR A 10 -1.29 4.24 20.98
C TYR A 10 -2.56 4.77 21.65
N LYS A 11 -3.18 5.78 21.04
CA LYS A 11 -4.50 6.28 21.42
C LYS A 11 -5.40 6.28 20.20
N PHE A 12 -6.48 5.52 20.26
CA PHE A 12 -7.47 5.46 19.20
C PHE A 12 -8.06 6.85 18.92
N ILE A 13 -8.08 7.22 17.64
CA ILE A 13 -8.64 8.47 17.14
C ILE A 13 -9.87 8.13 16.30
N PRO A 14 -11.08 8.45 16.79
CA PRO A 14 -12.31 8.15 16.07
C PRO A 14 -12.49 9.07 14.85
N PRO A 15 -13.24 8.62 13.84
CA PRO A 15 -13.54 9.42 12.67
C PRO A 15 -14.54 10.52 13.02
N HIS A 16 -14.63 11.55 12.19
CA HIS A 16 -15.75 12.48 12.26
C HIS A 16 -17.01 11.84 11.70
N ARG A 17 -18.06 11.70 12.53
CA ARG A 17 -19.29 11.00 12.14
C ARG A 17 -20.21 11.80 11.20
N GLY A 18 -20.11 13.13 11.18
CA GLY A 18 -20.98 13.98 10.35
C GLY A 18 -20.65 13.94 8.85
N ASP A 19 -21.65 14.22 8.03
CA ASP A 19 -21.62 14.07 6.56
C ASP A 19 -21.19 15.34 5.83
N TRP A 20 -21.39 16.51 6.48
CA TRP A 20 -21.17 17.81 5.85
C TRP A 20 -19.73 18.04 5.37
N TRP A 21 -18.74 17.79 6.23
CA TRP A 21 -17.32 17.96 5.88
C TRP A 21 -16.86 17.04 4.74
N PRO A 22 -17.07 15.71 4.80
CA PRO A 22 -16.62 14.84 3.72
C PRO A 22 -17.40 15.11 2.42
N ALA A 23 -18.69 15.46 2.47
CA ALA A 23 -19.45 15.89 1.29
C ALA A 23 -18.89 17.19 0.70
N PHE A 24 -18.64 18.21 1.53
CA PHE A 24 -18.05 19.47 1.08
C PHE A 24 -16.67 19.27 0.44
N ILE A 25 -15.80 18.45 1.03
CA ILE A 25 -14.46 18.20 0.47
C ILE A 25 -14.55 17.46 -0.88
N ARG A 26 -15.45 16.49 -0.99
CA ARG A 26 -15.75 15.77 -2.24
C ARG A 26 -16.25 16.73 -3.33
N ASP A 27 -17.19 17.61 -3.00
CA ASP A 27 -17.91 18.44 -3.99
C ASP A 27 -17.18 19.75 -4.34
N SER A 28 -16.35 20.28 -3.43
CA SER A 28 -15.61 21.54 -3.64
C SER A 28 -14.43 21.43 -4.62
N GLY A 29 -14.03 20.21 -4.99
CA GLY A 29 -12.86 19.95 -5.82
C GLY A 29 -11.52 20.28 -5.14
N ILE A 30 -11.51 20.55 -3.82
CA ILE A 30 -10.26 20.80 -3.05
C ILE A 30 -9.33 19.60 -3.18
N LEU A 31 -9.89 18.38 -3.05
CA LEU A 31 -9.12 17.15 -3.13
C LEU A 31 -8.49 16.95 -4.52
N TYR A 32 -9.21 17.28 -5.59
CA TYR A 32 -8.69 17.22 -6.96
C TYR A 32 -7.53 18.20 -7.17
N ARG A 33 -7.67 19.45 -6.69
CA ARG A 33 -6.58 20.44 -6.77
C ARG A 33 -5.36 19.99 -5.96
N TYR A 34 -5.58 19.36 -4.81
CA TYR A 34 -4.52 18.79 -3.99
C TYR A 34 -3.79 17.66 -4.75
N LEU A 35 -4.52 16.67 -5.26
CA LEU A 35 -3.96 15.55 -6.02
C LEU A 35 -3.19 16.01 -7.27
N LYS A 36 -3.73 16.99 -8.00
CA LYS A 36 -3.02 17.59 -9.14
C LYS A 36 -1.70 18.25 -8.74
N LYS A 37 -1.69 19.01 -7.65
CA LYS A 37 -0.53 19.79 -7.20
C LYS A 37 0.54 18.94 -6.51
N HIS A 38 0.13 17.98 -5.69
CA HIS A 38 0.99 17.24 -4.79
C HIS A 38 1.26 15.79 -5.22
N GLU A 39 0.45 15.25 -6.13
CA GLU A 39 0.57 13.85 -6.59
C GLU A 39 0.67 13.73 -8.11
N GLY A 40 0.56 14.84 -8.84
CA GLY A 40 0.65 14.87 -10.31
C GLY A 40 -0.53 14.21 -11.03
N VAL A 41 -1.60 13.86 -10.31
CA VAL A 41 -2.80 13.24 -10.88
C VAL A 41 -3.68 14.31 -11.51
N THR A 42 -3.72 14.32 -12.83
CA THR A 42 -4.38 15.35 -13.65
C THR A 42 -5.67 14.86 -14.29
N GLY A 43 -5.75 13.57 -14.62
CA GLY A 43 -6.91 12.91 -15.20
C GLY A 43 -7.48 11.83 -14.30
N TYR A 44 -8.77 11.54 -14.48
CA TYR A 44 -9.47 10.47 -13.77
C TYR A 44 -10.44 9.76 -14.70
N ASP A 45 -10.48 8.44 -14.60
CA ASP A 45 -11.47 7.60 -15.25
C ASP A 45 -12.08 6.66 -14.19
N VAL A 46 -13.39 6.74 -13.97
CA VAL A 46 -14.06 5.94 -12.94
C VAL A 46 -15.06 5.02 -13.62
N ARG A 47 -14.85 3.72 -13.49
CA ARG A 47 -15.57 2.68 -14.23
C ARG A 47 -16.45 1.84 -13.32
N HIS A 48 -17.53 1.33 -13.92
CA HIS A 48 -18.46 0.38 -13.30
C HIS A 48 -19.04 0.83 -11.94
N THR A 49 -19.28 2.14 -11.79
CA THR A 49 -19.81 2.72 -10.55
C THR A 49 -21.22 2.24 -10.22
N ASP A 50 -21.97 1.77 -11.22
CA ASP A 50 -23.26 1.12 -11.10
C ASP A 50 -23.23 -0.11 -10.17
N ARG A 51 -22.14 -0.89 -10.18
CA ARG A 51 -21.96 -2.04 -9.27
C ARG A 51 -21.98 -1.62 -7.80
N LEU A 52 -21.26 -0.54 -7.48
CA LEU A 52 -21.25 0.03 -6.13
C LEU A 52 -22.62 0.63 -5.77
N ARG A 53 -23.24 1.35 -6.71
CA ARG A 53 -24.59 1.92 -6.49
C ARG A 53 -25.63 0.83 -6.22
N ALA A 54 -25.61 -0.29 -6.96
CA ALA A 54 -26.51 -1.41 -6.71
C ALA A 54 -26.38 -1.98 -5.29
N SER A 55 -25.16 -2.14 -4.78
CA SER A 55 -24.92 -2.57 -3.40
C SER A 55 -25.38 -1.53 -2.36
N LEU A 56 -25.23 -0.24 -2.65
CA LEU A 56 -25.71 0.86 -1.81
C LEU A 56 -27.24 0.87 -1.75
N ASP A 57 -27.91 0.76 -2.90
CA ASP A 57 -29.37 0.77 -3.03
C ASP A 57 -29.99 -0.46 -2.36
N ALA A 58 -29.31 -1.60 -2.39
CA ALA A 58 -29.68 -2.81 -1.66
C ALA A 58 -29.44 -2.72 -0.14
N GLY A 59 -28.85 -1.61 0.35
CA GLY A 59 -28.58 -1.40 1.77
C GLY A 59 -27.55 -2.37 2.36
N HIS A 60 -26.65 -2.92 1.54
CA HIS A 60 -25.63 -3.86 1.98
C HIS A 60 -24.58 -3.20 2.87
N GLY A 61 -23.96 -3.98 3.77
CA GLY A 61 -22.71 -3.57 4.39
C GLY A 61 -21.59 -3.70 3.36
N ILE A 62 -20.89 -2.61 3.04
CA ILE A 62 -19.95 -2.61 1.91
C ILE A 62 -18.52 -2.39 2.41
N ILE A 63 -17.60 -3.23 1.95
CA ILE A 63 -16.16 -2.99 2.02
C ILE A 63 -15.66 -2.72 0.60
N LEU A 64 -14.94 -1.61 0.40
CA LEU A 64 -14.14 -1.39 -0.79
C LEU A 64 -12.72 -1.89 -0.51
N ALA A 65 -12.23 -2.81 -1.32
CA ALA A 65 -10.92 -3.43 -1.16
C ALA A 65 -10.00 -3.10 -2.35
N PRO A 66 -9.45 -1.87 -2.40
CA PRO A 66 -8.55 -1.44 -3.46
C PRO A 66 -7.13 -1.97 -3.32
N ASN A 67 -6.40 -2.16 -4.43
CA ASN A 67 -4.93 -2.24 -4.40
C ASN A 67 -4.32 -0.92 -3.89
N HIS A 68 -3.07 -0.97 -3.43
CA HIS A 68 -2.38 0.11 -2.74
C HIS A 68 -1.00 0.42 -3.32
N SER A 69 -0.97 0.99 -4.52
CA SER A 69 0.28 1.37 -5.17
C SER A 69 0.88 2.68 -4.62
N ARG A 70 0.06 3.70 -4.33
CA ARG A 70 0.53 5.04 -3.94
C ARG A 70 -0.04 5.49 -2.61
N ALA A 71 0.70 6.33 -1.88
CA ALA A 71 0.24 6.91 -0.62
C ALA A 71 -1.03 7.77 -0.79
N SER A 72 -1.28 8.27 -2.00
CA SER A 72 -2.47 9.04 -2.38
C SER A 72 -3.69 8.20 -2.76
N ASP A 73 -3.60 6.87 -2.78
CA ASP A 73 -4.75 6.01 -3.12
C ASP A 73 -6.00 6.26 -2.26
N PRO A 74 -5.91 6.49 -0.93
CA PRO A 74 -7.09 6.83 -0.13
C PRO A 74 -7.78 8.12 -0.60
N LEU A 75 -7.02 9.05 -1.18
CA LEU A 75 -7.52 10.32 -1.68
C LEU A 75 -8.15 10.17 -3.08
N VAL A 76 -7.59 9.33 -3.96
CA VAL A 76 -8.20 9.13 -5.30
C VAL A 76 -9.56 8.44 -5.21
N ILE A 77 -9.82 7.65 -4.17
CA ILE A 77 -11.16 7.10 -3.87
C ILE A 77 -12.21 8.23 -3.73
N GLY A 78 -11.81 9.45 -3.35
CA GLY A 78 -12.69 10.61 -3.37
C GLY A 78 -13.39 10.81 -4.72
N ARG A 79 -12.73 10.50 -5.84
CA ARG A 79 -13.35 10.58 -7.18
C ARG A 79 -14.42 9.52 -7.38
N LEU A 80 -14.16 8.28 -6.95
CA LEU A 80 -15.15 7.20 -6.96
C LEU A 80 -16.38 7.59 -6.14
N THR A 81 -16.21 8.16 -4.95
CA THR A 81 -17.34 8.57 -4.12
C THR A 81 -18.17 9.71 -4.70
N GLY A 82 -17.54 10.64 -5.43
CA GLY A 82 -18.23 11.68 -6.19
C GLY A 82 -19.13 11.08 -7.27
N GLU A 83 -18.59 10.16 -8.07
CA GLU A 83 -19.34 9.49 -9.13
C GLU A 83 -20.44 8.60 -8.55
N ALA A 84 -20.14 7.74 -7.57
CA ALA A 84 -21.11 6.88 -6.92
C ALA A 84 -22.11 7.63 -6.02
N LYS A 85 -21.94 8.96 -5.83
CA LYS A 85 -22.75 9.82 -4.96
C LYS A 85 -22.87 9.31 -3.52
N CYS A 86 -21.79 8.75 -3.00
CA CYS A 86 -21.72 8.23 -1.64
C CYS A 86 -20.63 8.95 -0.83
N LEU A 87 -20.50 8.58 0.44
CA LEU A 87 -19.39 8.93 1.32
C LEU A 87 -18.78 7.64 1.83
N VAL A 88 -17.51 7.65 2.23
CA VAL A 88 -16.82 6.46 2.74
C VAL A 88 -16.28 6.67 4.14
N TRP A 89 -16.12 5.56 4.86
CA TRP A 89 -15.18 5.46 5.98
C TRP A 89 -13.85 4.94 5.45
N ALA A 90 -12.76 5.33 6.11
CA ALA A 90 -11.44 4.79 5.80
C ALA A 90 -10.68 4.48 7.08
N MET A 91 -9.75 3.54 6.98
CA MET A 91 -8.84 3.19 8.05
C MET A 91 -7.45 3.68 7.67
N ALA A 92 -6.80 4.44 8.54
CA ALA A 92 -5.49 5.04 8.29
C ALA A 92 -4.52 4.72 9.42
N SER A 93 -3.24 4.51 9.10
CA SER A 93 -2.23 4.24 10.13
C SER A 93 -2.15 5.39 11.13
N TRP A 94 -2.08 5.07 12.42
CA TRP A 94 -1.96 6.04 13.52
C TRP A 94 -0.77 6.99 13.35
N HIS A 95 0.29 6.55 12.68
CA HIS A 95 1.43 7.39 12.28
C HIS A 95 0.98 8.68 11.58
N LEU A 96 0.02 8.60 10.64
CA LEU A 96 -0.44 9.76 9.87
C LEU A 96 -1.14 10.81 10.74
N PHE A 97 -1.80 10.38 11.82
CA PHE A 97 -2.45 11.28 12.77
C PHE A 97 -1.46 11.99 13.71
N ASN A 98 -0.20 11.55 13.75
CA ASN A 98 0.85 12.12 14.59
C ASN A 98 1.83 13.03 13.84
N GLN A 99 1.70 13.15 12.51
CA GLN A 99 2.56 14.03 11.71
C GLN A 99 2.31 15.52 12.00
N SER A 100 1.04 15.93 12.06
CA SER A 100 0.65 17.29 12.46
C SER A 100 -0.81 17.35 12.90
N TRP A 101 -1.17 18.38 13.66
CA TRP A 101 -2.55 18.63 14.07
C TRP A 101 -3.49 18.86 12.87
N ALA A 102 -3.01 19.55 11.83
CA ALA A 102 -3.76 19.84 10.62
C ALA A 102 -4.04 18.58 9.80
N MET A 103 -3.03 17.71 9.65
CA MET A 103 -3.18 16.41 8.99
C MET A 103 -4.17 15.52 9.77
N SER A 104 -4.01 15.41 11.08
CA SER A 104 -4.92 14.66 11.96
C SER A 104 -6.36 15.15 11.84
N TRP A 105 -6.57 16.48 11.84
CA TRP A 105 -7.88 17.08 11.64
C TRP A 105 -8.46 16.72 10.27
N ALA A 106 -7.70 16.88 9.19
CA ALA A 106 -8.14 16.62 7.83
C ALA A 106 -8.54 15.14 7.61
N ILE A 107 -7.69 14.21 8.03
CA ILE A 107 -7.95 12.76 7.96
C ILE A 107 -9.26 12.40 8.68
N ARG A 108 -9.47 12.93 9.89
CA ARG A 108 -10.73 12.69 10.63
C ARG A 108 -11.94 13.25 9.90
N LYS A 109 -11.84 14.45 9.35
CA LYS A 109 -12.94 15.13 8.63
C LYS A 109 -13.29 14.47 7.31
N LEU A 110 -12.35 13.76 6.70
CA LEU A 110 -12.57 12.87 5.56
C LEU A 110 -13.24 11.53 5.95
N GLY A 111 -13.48 11.27 7.24
CA GLY A 111 -14.11 10.05 7.71
C GLY A 111 -13.11 8.94 8.05
N ALA A 112 -11.81 9.22 8.13
CA ALA A 112 -10.84 8.20 8.52
C ALA A 112 -10.66 8.10 10.03
N PHE A 113 -10.38 6.88 10.51
CA PHE A 113 -10.03 6.58 11.90
C PHE A 113 -8.67 5.89 11.99
N SER A 114 -8.03 5.98 13.15
CA SER A 114 -6.69 5.44 13.33
C SER A 114 -6.69 3.92 13.43
N LEU A 115 -5.65 3.29 12.90
CA LEU A 115 -5.26 1.90 13.12
C LEU A 115 -3.84 1.85 13.68
N TYR A 116 -3.64 1.10 14.75
CA TYR A 116 -2.33 0.69 15.21
C TYR A 116 -1.91 -0.60 14.49
N ARG A 117 -0.86 -0.53 13.67
CA ARG A 117 -0.39 -1.69 12.87
C ARG A 117 0.55 -2.59 13.67
N GLU A 118 1.09 -2.05 14.74
CA GLU A 118 2.17 -2.60 15.55
C GLU A 118 1.66 -3.31 16.81
N GLY A 119 0.37 -3.62 16.91
CA GLY A 119 -0.20 -4.34 18.05
C GLY A 119 -1.67 -4.76 17.88
N ASP A 120 -2.25 -5.31 18.95
CA ASP A 120 -3.65 -5.79 18.99
C ASP A 120 -4.65 -4.63 19.14
N ASP A 121 -5.06 -4.03 18.02
CA ASP A 121 -5.99 -2.89 17.98
C ASP A 121 -7.45 -3.32 17.91
N ARG A 122 -7.95 -3.90 19.00
CA ARG A 122 -9.35 -4.36 19.10
C ARG A 122 -10.37 -3.24 18.88
N VAL A 123 -10.04 -2.01 19.26
CA VAL A 123 -10.94 -0.85 19.16
C VAL A 123 -11.15 -0.48 17.70
N SER A 124 -10.09 -0.41 16.90
CA SER A 124 -10.18 -0.11 15.46
C SER A 124 -10.88 -1.22 14.70
N VAL A 125 -10.56 -2.48 14.99
CA VAL A 125 -11.22 -3.63 14.35
C VAL A 125 -12.71 -3.65 14.69
N SER A 126 -13.09 -3.44 15.96
CA SER A 126 -14.49 -3.34 16.38
C SER A 126 -15.21 -2.17 15.70
N THR A 127 -14.54 -1.02 15.57
CA THR A 127 -15.08 0.15 14.86
C THR A 127 -15.34 -0.16 13.39
N ALA A 128 -14.39 -0.79 12.70
CA ALA A 128 -14.53 -1.22 11.31
C ALA A 128 -15.72 -2.17 11.12
N ILE A 129 -15.83 -3.19 11.97
CA ILE A 129 -16.96 -4.13 11.96
C ILE A 129 -18.28 -3.38 12.13
N ASN A 130 -18.36 -2.48 13.11
CA ASN A 130 -19.60 -1.74 13.39
C ASN A 130 -19.98 -0.80 12.23
N MET A 131 -19.03 -0.18 11.55
CA MET A 131 -19.30 0.63 10.36
C MET A 131 -19.92 -0.18 9.22
N VAL A 132 -19.38 -1.36 8.95
CA VAL A 132 -19.92 -2.29 7.93
C VAL A 132 -21.29 -2.80 8.37
N VAL A 133 -21.49 -3.07 9.66
CA VAL A 133 -22.78 -3.46 10.23
C VAL A 133 -23.82 -2.35 10.10
N GLU A 134 -23.47 -1.10 10.38
CA GLU A 134 -24.35 0.07 10.26
C GLU A 134 -24.76 0.34 8.81
N ALA A 135 -23.92 -0.03 7.82
CA ALA A 135 -24.17 0.15 6.38
C ALA A 135 -24.55 1.58 5.95
N LYS A 136 -24.13 2.59 6.72
CA LYS A 136 -24.37 4.00 6.37
C LYS A 136 -23.48 4.50 5.24
N ARG A 137 -22.27 3.97 5.16
CA ARG A 137 -21.21 4.34 4.22
C ARG A 137 -20.32 3.11 3.98
N PRO A 138 -19.82 2.89 2.76
CA PRO A 138 -18.80 1.86 2.53
C PRO A 138 -17.54 2.11 3.36
N LEU A 139 -16.85 1.05 3.75
CA LEU A 139 -15.56 1.11 4.42
C LEU A 139 -14.44 0.76 3.43
N VAL A 140 -13.47 1.66 3.26
CA VAL A 140 -12.27 1.42 2.45
C VAL A 140 -11.21 0.72 3.31
N LEU A 141 -10.75 -0.45 2.87
CA LEU A 141 -9.66 -1.21 3.46
C LEU A 141 -8.68 -1.67 2.37
N PHE A 142 -7.41 -1.27 2.47
CA PHE A 142 -6.36 -1.72 1.55
C PHE A 142 -5.81 -3.08 2.00
N PRO A 143 -6.10 -4.19 1.32
CA PRO A 143 -5.69 -5.52 1.76
C PRO A 143 -4.17 -5.74 1.68
N GLU A 144 -3.41 -4.99 0.87
CA GLU A 144 -1.94 -5.10 0.81
C GLU A 144 -1.23 -4.58 2.08
N GLY A 145 -1.87 -3.69 2.84
CA GLY A 145 -1.36 -3.19 4.13
C GLY A 145 -0.16 -2.24 4.08
N ALA A 146 0.48 -2.07 2.93
CA ALA A 146 1.55 -1.10 2.66
C ALA A 146 1.53 -0.64 1.20
N THR A 147 2.13 0.52 0.93
CA THR A 147 2.25 1.06 -0.43
C THR A 147 3.43 0.45 -1.17
N THR A 148 3.18 -0.04 -2.38
CA THR A 148 4.13 -0.89 -3.13
C THR A 148 4.72 -0.20 -4.37
N ARG A 149 4.20 0.98 -4.75
CA ARG A 149 4.58 1.76 -5.96
C ARG A 149 4.57 0.90 -7.23
N THR A 150 3.85 -0.21 -7.20
CA THR A 150 3.62 -1.10 -8.32
C THR A 150 2.14 -1.13 -8.57
N ASN A 151 1.67 -0.41 -9.58
CA ASN A 151 0.24 -0.38 -9.87
C ASN A 151 -0.24 -1.57 -10.74
N ASP A 152 0.68 -2.35 -11.32
CA ASP A 152 0.36 -3.51 -12.18
C ASP A 152 0.44 -4.86 -11.44
N GLN A 153 1.08 -4.90 -10.27
CA GLN A 153 1.30 -6.13 -9.52
C GLN A 153 0.86 -5.98 -8.08
N LEU A 154 0.06 -6.95 -7.65
CA LEU A 154 -0.46 -7.04 -6.30
C LEU A 154 0.56 -7.71 -5.39
N HIS A 155 0.78 -7.16 -4.20
CA HIS A 155 1.47 -7.86 -3.13
C HIS A 155 0.55 -8.86 -2.42
N THR A 156 1.13 -9.75 -1.63
CA THR A 156 0.35 -10.71 -0.81
C THR A 156 -0.67 -9.97 0.05
N LEU A 157 -1.94 -10.35 -0.09
CA LEU A 157 -3.03 -9.74 0.66
C LEU A 157 -3.05 -10.18 2.12
N LEU A 158 -3.33 -9.25 3.03
CA LEU A 158 -3.50 -9.51 4.45
C LEU A 158 -4.93 -10.00 4.75
N PRO A 159 -5.10 -11.00 5.64
CA PRO A 159 -6.39 -11.64 5.90
C PRO A 159 -7.40 -10.76 6.68
N GLY A 160 -6.98 -9.56 7.12
CA GLY A 160 -7.78 -8.69 7.99
C GLY A 160 -9.12 -8.27 7.37
N VAL A 161 -9.17 -8.12 6.04
CA VAL A 161 -10.39 -7.74 5.32
C VAL A 161 -11.48 -8.80 5.47
N ALA A 162 -11.16 -10.07 5.21
CA ALA A 162 -12.10 -11.18 5.35
C ALA A 162 -12.58 -11.35 6.81
N ALA A 163 -11.69 -11.16 7.79
CA ALA A 163 -12.06 -11.24 9.21
C ALA A 163 -13.10 -10.18 9.60
N ILE A 164 -12.88 -8.91 9.20
CA ILE A 164 -13.83 -7.81 9.45
C ILE A 164 -15.16 -8.10 8.73
N ALA A 165 -15.09 -8.50 7.47
CA ALA A 165 -16.25 -8.76 6.63
C ALA A 165 -17.16 -9.86 7.21
N ARG A 166 -16.59 -11.02 7.60
CA ARG A 166 -17.34 -12.16 8.14
C ARG A 166 -17.98 -11.84 9.48
N LEU A 167 -17.26 -11.13 10.36
CA LEU A 167 -17.81 -10.71 11.65
C LEU A 167 -18.96 -9.72 11.46
N ALA A 168 -18.87 -8.82 10.48
CA ALA A 168 -19.96 -7.93 10.10
C ALA A 168 -21.15 -8.70 9.50
N ALA A 169 -20.90 -9.65 8.59
CA ALA A 169 -21.92 -10.49 7.96
C ALA A 169 -22.71 -11.28 9.01
N LYS A 170 -22.01 -11.91 9.97
CA LYS A 170 -22.66 -12.64 11.07
C LYS A 170 -23.55 -11.75 11.94
N LYS A 171 -23.14 -10.50 12.19
CA LYS A 171 -23.96 -9.54 12.94
C LYS A 171 -25.17 -9.08 12.13
N ARG A 172 -24.99 -8.77 10.83
CA ARG A 172 -26.07 -8.28 9.96
C ARG A 172 -27.08 -9.34 9.55
N ALA A 173 -26.68 -10.62 9.50
CA ALA A 173 -27.61 -11.72 9.24
C ALA A 173 -28.75 -11.78 10.27
N ARG A 174 -28.50 -11.31 11.51
CA ARG A 174 -29.52 -11.19 12.57
C ARG A 174 -30.52 -10.06 12.33
N THR A 175 -30.14 -9.06 11.52
CA THR A 175 -30.93 -7.86 11.23
C THR A 175 -31.35 -7.80 9.75
N GLY A 176 -31.22 -8.90 9.00
CA GLY A 176 -31.69 -9.03 7.62
C GLY A 176 -30.79 -8.43 6.53
N GLY A 177 -29.51 -8.12 6.82
CA GLY A 177 -28.61 -7.46 5.87
C GLY A 177 -27.44 -8.32 5.38
N LYS A 178 -27.08 -8.21 4.10
CA LYS A 178 -25.86 -8.83 3.54
C LYS A 178 -24.62 -7.94 3.75
N VAL A 179 -23.44 -8.54 3.58
CA VAL A 179 -22.16 -7.84 3.45
C VAL A 179 -21.53 -8.25 2.14
N VAL A 180 -20.98 -7.28 1.41
CA VAL A 180 -20.26 -7.50 0.16
C VAL A 180 -18.90 -6.79 0.19
N ILE A 181 -17.93 -7.38 -0.51
CA ILE A 181 -16.63 -6.77 -0.75
C ILE A 181 -16.54 -6.43 -2.24
N HIS A 182 -16.30 -5.18 -2.58
CA HIS A 182 -15.95 -4.80 -3.96
C HIS A 182 -14.42 -4.74 -4.09
N PRO A 183 -13.80 -5.56 -4.96
CA PRO A 183 -12.45 -5.30 -5.41
C PRO A 183 -12.44 -3.97 -6.17
N VAL A 184 -11.40 -3.16 -5.99
CA VAL A 184 -11.26 -1.87 -6.69
C VAL A 184 -9.86 -1.77 -7.30
N GLY A 185 -9.77 -1.89 -8.62
CA GLY A 185 -8.52 -1.70 -9.34
C GLY A 185 -8.19 -0.21 -9.46
N ILE A 186 -7.07 0.23 -8.90
CA ILE A 186 -6.49 1.57 -9.06
C ILE A 186 -5.24 1.42 -9.92
N LYS A 187 -5.28 2.05 -11.10
CA LYS A 187 -4.18 2.09 -12.06
C LYS A 187 -3.81 3.55 -12.33
N TYR A 188 -2.51 3.84 -12.40
CA TYR A 188 -2.02 5.13 -12.87
C TYR A 188 -1.38 4.95 -14.25
N LEU A 189 -1.81 5.79 -15.18
CA LEU A 189 -1.31 5.85 -16.55
C LEU A 189 -0.55 7.17 -16.74
N PHE A 190 0.74 7.07 -17.05
CA PHE A 190 1.59 8.22 -17.31
C PHE A 190 1.49 8.64 -18.77
N GLY A 191 1.04 9.88 -19.00
CA GLY A 191 0.88 10.46 -20.33
C GLY A 191 1.97 11.45 -20.74
N GLY A 192 3.10 11.50 -20.02
CA GLY A 192 4.22 12.42 -20.30
C GLY A 192 5.35 11.79 -21.13
N ASP A 193 6.37 12.59 -21.44
CA ASP A 193 7.60 12.08 -22.07
C ASP A 193 8.45 11.35 -21.02
N LEU A 194 8.46 10.01 -21.11
CA LEU A 194 9.20 9.16 -20.18
C LEU A 194 10.68 9.50 -20.13
N LYS A 195 11.36 9.60 -21.29
CA LYS A 195 12.82 9.78 -21.36
C LYS A 195 13.20 11.13 -20.75
N ALA A 196 12.50 12.20 -21.11
CA ALA A 196 12.74 13.53 -20.54
C ALA A 196 12.46 13.56 -19.02
N THR A 197 11.50 12.78 -18.55
CA THR A 197 11.08 12.72 -17.14
C THR A 197 12.11 11.98 -16.27
N VAL A 198 12.59 10.82 -16.71
CA VAL A 198 13.46 9.95 -15.88
C VAL A 198 14.95 10.24 -16.05
N ALA A 199 15.38 10.79 -17.18
CA ALA A 199 16.78 11.08 -17.45
C ALA A 199 17.49 11.95 -16.37
N PRO A 200 16.90 13.07 -15.90
CA PRO A 200 17.52 13.87 -14.84
C PRO A 200 17.57 13.13 -13.50
N VAL A 201 16.53 12.37 -13.16
CA VAL A 201 16.49 11.57 -11.92
C VAL A 201 17.63 10.56 -11.91
N LEU A 202 17.78 9.80 -13.00
CA LEU A 202 18.85 8.82 -13.13
C LEU A 202 20.24 9.48 -13.09
N ALA A 203 20.40 10.68 -13.68
CA ALA A 203 21.68 11.38 -13.68
C ALA A 203 22.07 11.85 -12.27
N GLU A 204 21.10 12.36 -11.50
CA GLU A 204 21.31 12.76 -10.11
C GLU A 204 21.67 11.56 -9.23
N ILE A 205 21.00 10.41 -9.42
CA ILE A 205 21.33 9.18 -8.69
C ILE A 205 22.74 8.70 -9.06
N GLU A 206 23.09 8.66 -10.34
CA GLU A 206 24.42 8.27 -10.81
C GLU A 206 25.51 9.16 -10.22
N GLN A 207 25.32 10.47 -10.21
CA GLN A 207 26.25 11.41 -9.59
C GLN A 207 26.38 11.17 -8.07
N ARG A 208 25.27 10.85 -7.39
CA ARG A 208 25.29 10.49 -5.97
C ARG A 208 26.09 9.21 -5.70
N LEU A 209 26.14 8.29 -6.66
CA LEU A 209 26.99 7.10 -6.66
C LEU A 209 28.43 7.37 -7.12
N SER A 210 28.82 8.64 -7.32
CA SER A 210 30.12 9.07 -7.88
C SER A 210 30.38 8.57 -9.31
N TRP A 211 29.33 8.27 -10.08
CA TRP A 211 29.43 7.89 -11.48
C TRP A 211 29.29 9.11 -12.40
N GLN A 212 29.86 9.03 -13.59
CA GLN A 212 29.48 9.91 -14.69
C GLN A 212 28.07 9.53 -15.20
N PRO A 213 27.23 10.48 -15.62
CA PRO A 213 25.92 10.15 -16.18
C PRO A 213 26.03 9.14 -17.34
N GLN A 214 25.32 8.02 -17.24
CA GLN A 214 25.45 6.90 -18.20
C GLN A 214 24.54 7.08 -19.42
N VAL A 215 24.48 8.29 -19.98
CA VAL A 215 23.55 8.66 -21.07
C VAL A 215 23.82 7.94 -22.41
N HIS A 216 24.97 7.28 -22.53
CA HIS A 216 25.32 6.46 -23.69
C HIS A 216 24.64 5.09 -23.68
N LEU A 217 24.13 4.64 -22.52
CA LEU A 217 23.44 3.37 -22.39
C LEU A 217 21.96 3.52 -22.76
N PRO A 218 21.36 2.50 -23.38
CA PRO A 218 19.91 2.40 -23.51
C PRO A 218 19.23 2.49 -22.13
N LEU A 219 18.02 3.08 -22.07
CA LEU A 219 17.38 3.45 -20.80
C LEU A 219 17.20 2.25 -19.86
N LEU A 220 16.75 1.11 -20.39
CA LEU A 220 16.52 -0.07 -19.57
C LEU A 220 17.84 -0.67 -19.06
N GLU A 221 18.90 -0.64 -19.87
CA GLU A 221 20.22 -1.07 -19.44
C GLU A 221 20.76 -0.16 -18.33
N ARG A 222 20.59 1.15 -18.49
CA ARG A 222 20.95 2.16 -17.48
C ARG A 222 20.25 1.91 -16.15
N ILE A 223 18.94 1.67 -16.17
CA ILE A 223 18.13 1.36 -14.98
C ILE A 223 18.58 0.05 -14.32
N ARG A 224 18.81 -1.02 -15.11
CA ARG A 224 19.27 -2.31 -14.58
C ARG A 224 20.66 -2.21 -13.95
N LYS A 225 21.58 -1.48 -14.60
CA LYS A 225 22.92 -1.21 -14.09
C LYS A 225 22.85 -0.47 -12.75
N LEU A 226 21.99 0.54 -12.66
CA LEU A 226 21.79 1.32 -11.45
C LEU A 226 21.18 0.49 -10.32
N GLY A 227 20.11 -0.25 -10.60
CA GLY A 227 19.46 -1.13 -9.63
C GLY A 227 20.41 -2.21 -9.09
N SER A 228 21.24 -2.79 -9.95
CA SER A 228 22.27 -3.74 -9.51
C SER A 228 23.29 -3.11 -8.57
N ALA A 229 23.72 -1.88 -8.85
CA ALA A 229 24.67 -1.17 -7.99
C ALA A 229 24.06 -0.80 -6.63
N LEU A 230 22.82 -0.29 -6.62
CA LEU A 230 22.09 0.02 -5.39
C LEU A 230 21.93 -1.22 -4.49
N LEU A 231 21.58 -2.37 -5.09
CA LEU A 231 21.51 -3.64 -4.37
C LEU A 231 22.90 -4.06 -3.85
N THR A 232 23.95 -3.94 -4.66
CA THR A 232 25.33 -4.27 -4.24
C THR A 232 25.79 -3.43 -3.05
N LEU A 233 25.41 -2.15 -2.96
CA LEU A 233 25.76 -1.34 -1.80
C LEU A 233 25.17 -1.92 -0.51
N LYS A 234 23.92 -2.39 -0.56
CA LYS A 234 23.28 -3.08 0.57
C LYS A 234 23.88 -4.45 0.83
N GLU A 235 24.32 -5.16 -0.21
CA GLU A 235 25.02 -6.42 -0.01
C GLU A 235 26.37 -6.24 0.69
N VAL A 236 27.14 -5.23 0.33
CA VAL A 236 28.40 -4.92 1.02
C VAL A 236 28.15 -4.54 2.48
N GLU A 237 27.09 -3.76 2.75
CA GLU A 237 26.69 -3.39 4.12
C GLU A 237 26.32 -4.62 4.98
N TYR A 238 25.54 -5.57 4.46
CA TYR A 238 24.96 -6.67 5.26
C TYR A 238 25.67 -8.02 5.13
N PHE A 239 26.42 -8.25 4.05
CA PHE A 239 27.22 -9.46 3.81
C PHE A 239 28.73 -9.20 3.80
N GLY A 240 29.18 -7.94 3.78
CA GLY A 240 30.60 -7.58 3.66
C GLY A 240 31.17 -7.72 2.24
N ALA A 241 30.37 -8.17 1.27
CA ALA A 241 30.79 -8.35 -0.12
C ALA A 241 29.59 -8.33 -1.08
N ALA A 242 29.85 -8.01 -2.34
CA ALA A 242 28.86 -8.14 -3.41
C ALA A 242 28.45 -9.61 -3.59
N ARG A 243 27.18 -9.85 -3.95
CA ARG A 243 26.66 -11.20 -4.22
C ARG A 243 26.54 -11.44 -5.73
N SER A 244 26.68 -12.71 -6.11
CA SER A 244 26.49 -13.20 -7.48
C SER A 244 25.13 -13.87 -7.64
N GLY A 245 24.66 -13.97 -8.89
CA GLY A 245 23.36 -14.57 -9.23
C GLY A 245 22.44 -13.55 -9.89
N SER A 246 21.21 -13.98 -10.17
CA SER A 246 20.17 -13.09 -10.66
C SER A 246 19.84 -12.00 -9.63
N LEU A 247 19.32 -10.85 -10.10
CA LEU A 247 18.89 -9.77 -9.20
C LEU A 247 17.85 -10.27 -8.19
N TRP A 248 16.97 -11.17 -8.60
CA TRP A 248 15.94 -11.74 -7.72
C TRP A 248 16.52 -12.63 -6.63
N GLU A 249 17.46 -13.54 -6.96
CA GLU A 249 18.13 -14.38 -5.95
C GLU A 249 18.87 -13.50 -4.92
N ARG A 250 19.51 -12.44 -5.40
CA ARG A 250 20.22 -11.47 -4.59
C ARG A 250 19.28 -10.67 -3.67
N GLN A 251 18.16 -10.17 -4.20
CA GLN A 251 17.12 -9.49 -3.41
C GLN A 251 16.52 -10.41 -2.35
N LYS A 252 16.13 -11.63 -2.74
CA LYS A 252 15.60 -12.65 -1.82
C LYS A 252 16.60 -12.96 -0.72
N GLY A 253 17.86 -13.22 -1.08
CA GLY A 253 18.92 -13.49 -0.11
C GLY A 253 19.15 -12.34 0.87
N LEU A 254 19.07 -11.08 0.41
CA LEU A 254 19.14 -9.91 1.29
C LEU A 254 17.96 -9.85 2.27
N ILE A 255 16.72 -10.09 1.81
CA ILE A 255 15.54 -10.13 2.67
C ILE A 255 15.68 -11.23 3.74
N GLU A 256 16.08 -12.43 3.35
CA GLU A 256 16.30 -13.56 4.27
C GLU A 256 17.41 -13.25 5.28
N ARG A 257 18.52 -12.64 4.84
CA ARG A 257 19.61 -12.22 5.72
C ARG A 257 19.17 -11.25 6.83
N LEU A 258 18.22 -10.38 6.52
CA LEU A 258 17.66 -9.39 7.43
C LEU A 258 16.62 -10.04 8.37
N LEU A 259 15.66 -10.81 7.83
CA LEU A 259 14.52 -11.30 8.59
C LEU A 259 14.79 -12.58 9.38
N ASP A 260 15.44 -13.58 8.78
CA ASP A 260 15.54 -14.93 9.34
C ASP A 260 16.18 -14.94 10.76
N PRO A 261 17.27 -14.19 11.03
CA PRO A 261 17.86 -14.16 12.38
C PRO A 261 16.90 -13.58 13.43
N MET A 262 16.09 -12.59 13.06
CA MET A 262 15.11 -11.99 13.97
C MET A 262 13.95 -12.96 14.23
N GLU A 263 13.50 -13.68 13.22
CA GLU A 263 12.42 -14.65 13.36
C GLU A 263 12.81 -15.83 14.23
N GLU A 264 14.03 -16.35 14.03
CA GLU A 264 14.60 -17.38 14.90
C GLU A 264 14.70 -16.89 16.35
N GLU A 265 15.18 -15.65 16.56
CA GLU A 265 15.28 -15.07 17.92
C GLU A 265 13.92 -14.88 18.61
N TYR A 266 12.91 -14.37 17.89
CA TYR A 266 11.65 -13.95 18.50
C TYR A 266 10.53 -14.98 18.44
N PHE A 267 10.60 -15.93 17.52
CA PHE A 267 9.59 -16.96 17.31
C PHE A 267 10.14 -18.39 17.45
N GLY A 268 11.47 -18.58 17.41
CA GLY A 268 12.10 -19.90 17.42
C GLY A 268 11.93 -20.68 16.11
N GLU A 269 11.50 -20.00 15.04
CA GLU A 269 11.36 -20.55 13.70
C GLU A 269 11.40 -19.44 12.65
N ILE A 270 11.89 -19.77 11.45
CA ILE A 270 11.82 -18.89 10.28
C ILE A 270 10.39 -18.93 9.72
N LYS A 271 9.76 -17.76 9.63
CA LYS A 271 8.39 -17.62 9.15
C LYS A 271 8.34 -17.75 7.63
N GLN A 272 7.31 -18.43 7.14
CA GLN A 272 7.02 -18.57 5.71
C GLN A 272 5.96 -17.57 5.26
N GLY A 273 5.92 -17.27 3.96
CA GLY A 273 4.92 -16.40 3.34
C GLY A 273 5.45 -15.03 2.92
N GLY A 274 4.54 -14.09 2.70
CA GLY A 274 4.86 -12.76 2.17
C GLY A 274 5.67 -11.90 3.14
N VAL A 275 6.64 -11.14 2.60
CA VAL A 275 7.56 -10.29 3.37
C VAL A 275 6.83 -9.30 4.27
N VAL A 276 5.74 -8.68 3.80
CA VAL A 276 4.94 -7.72 4.58
C VAL A 276 4.29 -8.38 5.81
N ALA A 277 3.82 -9.63 5.69
CA ALA A 277 3.25 -10.37 6.80
C ALA A 277 4.32 -10.72 7.85
N ARG A 278 5.47 -11.22 7.40
CA ARG A 278 6.65 -11.48 8.25
C ARG A 278 7.09 -10.23 9.04
N ILE A 279 7.21 -9.09 8.35
CA ILE A 279 7.54 -7.80 8.96
C ILE A 279 6.48 -7.38 10.00
N LYS A 280 5.20 -7.57 9.69
CA LYS A 280 4.11 -7.24 10.61
C LYS A 280 4.22 -8.04 11.90
N ASP A 281 4.45 -9.35 11.81
CA ASP A 281 4.58 -10.23 12.97
C ASP A 281 5.78 -9.82 13.84
N LEU A 282 6.93 -9.53 13.23
CA LEU A 282 8.10 -9.01 13.94
C LEU A 282 7.79 -7.67 14.61
N ARG A 283 7.14 -6.72 13.93
CA ARG A 283 6.76 -5.42 14.54
C ARG A 283 5.86 -5.60 15.76
N ILE A 284 4.87 -6.49 15.72
CA ILE A 284 4.00 -6.79 16.87
C ILE A 284 4.79 -7.28 18.08
N ARG A 285 5.89 -8.01 17.84
CA ARG A 285 6.75 -8.52 18.90
C ARG A 285 7.74 -7.49 19.42
N LEU A 286 8.33 -6.68 18.55
CA LEU A 286 9.39 -5.70 18.87
C LEU A 286 8.85 -4.43 19.55
N MET A 287 7.71 -3.93 19.08
CA MET A 287 7.23 -2.58 19.40
C MET A 287 6.72 -2.36 20.84
N PRO A 288 6.03 -3.32 21.50
CA PRO A 288 5.50 -3.10 22.85
C PRO A 288 6.57 -2.69 23.87
N GLU A 289 7.71 -3.39 23.90
CA GLU A 289 8.83 -3.11 24.84
C GLU A 289 9.52 -1.78 24.55
N MET A 290 9.48 -1.31 23.29
CA MET A 290 10.01 0.01 22.95
C MET A 290 9.11 1.15 23.42
N ILE A 291 7.80 0.90 23.51
CA ILE A 291 6.80 1.91 23.90
C ILE A 291 6.65 1.99 25.42
N ASP A 292 6.71 0.85 26.12
CA ASP A 292 6.59 0.82 27.57
C ASP A 292 7.84 1.35 28.30
N GLY A 293 8.96 1.50 27.58
CA GLY A 293 10.22 2.05 28.11
C GLY A 293 10.95 1.09 29.05
N SER A 294 10.66 -0.21 28.97
CA SER A 294 11.27 -1.25 29.83
C SER A 294 12.69 -1.65 29.41
N LEU A 295 13.15 -1.22 28.24
CA LEU A 295 14.44 -1.60 27.66
C LEU A 295 15.60 -0.75 28.18
N THR A 296 16.78 -1.35 28.32
CA THR A 296 18.03 -0.59 28.48
C THR A 296 18.36 0.18 27.20
N GLU A 297 19.21 1.21 27.28
CA GLU A 297 19.59 1.99 26.08
C GLU A 297 20.25 1.12 25.00
N GLU A 298 21.08 0.15 25.41
CA GLU A 298 21.73 -0.80 24.50
C GLU A 298 20.69 -1.68 23.78
N GLN A 299 19.71 -2.21 24.52
CA GLN A 299 18.61 -2.99 23.95
C GLN A 299 17.77 -2.13 23.02
N ARG A 300 17.47 -0.89 23.42
CA ARG A 300 16.72 0.08 22.62
C ARG A 300 17.42 0.39 21.30
N GLN A 301 18.72 0.68 21.34
CA GLN A 301 19.51 0.91 20.13
C GLN A 301 19.51 -0.33 19.21
N ARG A 302 19.64 -1.53 19.79
CA ARG A 302 19.52 -2.79 19.04
C ARG A 302 18.15 -2.93 18.37
N ARG A 303 17.04 -2.62 19.06
CA ARG A 303 15.70 -2.66 18.47
C ARG A 303 15.55 -1.67 17.32
N TRP A 304 16.14 -0.49 17.43
CA TRP A 304 16.12 0.50 16.34
C TRP A 304 16.81 0.01 15.08
N LEU A 305 17.94 -0.70 15.22
CA LEU A 305 18.61 -1.33 14.09
C LEU A 305 17.74 -2.43 13.46
N GLN A 306 17.11 -3.28 14.28
CA GLN A 306 16.16 -4.29 13.80
C GLN A 306 14.99 -3.66 13.03
N LEU A 307 14.42 -2.56 13.52
CA LEU A 307 13.34 -1.85 12.81
C LEU A 307 13.81 -1.23 11.49
N ALA A 308 15.06 -0.78 11.41
CA ALA A 308 15.67 -0.33 10.15
C ALA A 308 15.82 -1.50 9.16
N ASP A 309 16.22 -2.68 9.63
CA ASP A 309 16.30 -3.90 8.82
C ASP A 309 14.94 -4.36 8.32
N LEU A 310 13.89 -4.26 9.15
CA LEU A 310 12.51 -4.49 8.72
C LEU A 310 12.07 -3.52 7.62
N TYR A 311 12.45 -2.24 7.75
CA TYR A 311 12.14 -1.24 6.73
C TYR A 311 12.85 -1.53 5.42
N LEU A 312 14.15 -1.83 5.46
CA LEU A 312 14.93 -2.20 4.29
C LEU A 312 14.36 -3.46 3.60
N SER A 313 14.01 -4.48 4.39
CA SER A 313 13.37 -5.70 3.86
C SER A 313 12.08 -5.39 3.10
N GLN A 314 11.28 -4.45 3.63
CA GLN A 314 10.07 -3.97 2.95
C GLN A 314 10.40 -3.27 1.64
N GLN A 315 11.39 -2.36 1.64
CA GLN A 315 11.83 -1.64 0.43
C GLN A 315 12.30 -2.61 -0.66
N VAL A 316 13.19 -3.55 -0.32
CA VAL A 316 13.70 -4.56 -1.26
C VAL A 316 12.57 -5.42 -1.83
N SER A 317 11.56 -5.76 -1.01
CA SER A 317 10.40 -6.53 -1.48
C SER A 317 9.49 -5.79 -2.46
N CYS A 318 9.59 -4.46 -2.57
CA CYS A 318 8.80 -3.65 -3.50
C CYS A 318 9.38 -3.59 -4.93
N TYR A 319 10.42 -4.38 -5.22
CA TYR A 319 10.99 -4.55 -6.56
C TYR A 319 10.62 -5.93 -7.10
N PRO A 320 9.45 -6.08 -7.74
CA PRO A 320 9.00 -7.38 -8.21
C PRO A 320 9.87 -7.95 -9.34
N LEU A 321 9.87 -9.29 -9.43
CA LEU A 321 10.54 -10.03 -10.48
C LEU A 321 9.99 -9.60 -11.86
N ASP A 322 10.91 -9.40 -12.81
CA ASP A 322 10.60 -9.15 -14.22
C ASP A 322 9.73 -7.89 -14.51
N TYR A 323 9.55 -6.97 -13.55
CA TYR A 323 8.68 -5.80 -13.71
C TYR A 323 9.04 -4.92 -14.92
N ILE A 324 10.35 -4.69 -15.12
CA ILE A 324 10.91 -3.94 -16.26
C ILE A 324 11.53 -4.85 -17.34
N LYS A 325 11.21 -6.15 -17.33
CA LYS A 325 11.61 -7.06 -18.41
C LYS A 325 10.76 -6.77 -19.64
N GLN A 326 11.39 -6.73 -20.81
CA GLN A 326 10.66 -6.48 -22.06
C GLN A 326 9.78 -7.68 -22.44
N PRO A 327 8.57 -7.43 -23.01
CA PRO A 327 7.95 -6.12 -23.20
C PRO A 327 7.53 -5.49 -21.86
N THR A 328 7.81 -4.19 -21.69
CA THR A 328 7.44 -3.42 -20.49
C THR A 328 6.73 -2.13 -20.89
N THR A 329 6.21 -1.39 -19.92
CA THR A 329 5.42 -0.19 -20.15
C THR A 329 6.11 1.05 -19.60
N VAL A 330 5.70 2.22 -20.09
CA VAL A 330 6.20 3.50 -19.59
C VAL A 330 5.96 3.67 -18.09
N ASP A 331 4.82 3.16 -17.58
CA ASP A 331 4.45 3.26 -16.17
C ASP A 331 5.40 2.46 -15.28
N ARG A 332 5.72 1.21 -15.65
CA ARG A 332 6.61 0.36 -14.85
C ARG A 332 8.03 0.92 -14.77
N ILE A 333 8.50 1.52 -15.86
CA ILE A 333 9.79 2.21 -15.88
C ILE A 333 9.77 3.42 -14.95
N LEU A 334 8.75 4.27 -15.07
CA LEU A 334 8.60 5.45 -14.22
C LEU A 334 8.56 5.07 -12.74
N GLU A 335 7.74 4.09 -12.38
CA GLU A 335 7.60 3.58 -11.01
C GLU A 335 8.91 3.05 -10.44
N THR A 336 9.70 2.35 -11.25
CA THR A 336 11.01 1.83 -10.85
C THR A 336 11.99 2.98 -10.56
N VAL A 337 12.00 4.02 -11.39
CA VAL A 337 12.88 5.18 -11.20
C VAL A 337 12.44 6.04 -10.01
N GLU A 338 11.14 6.28 -9.87
CA GLU A 338 10.57 6.94 -8.69
C GLU A 338 10.95 6.18 -7.41
N ARG A 339 10.96 4.85 -7.45
CA ARG A 339 11.36 4.02 -6.30
C ARG A 339 12.83 4.17 -5.97
N PHE A 340 13.72 4.16 -6.96
CA PHE A 340 15.15 4.44 -6.72
C PHE A 340 15.36 5.81 -6.07
N GLU A 341 14.64 6.83 -6.53
CA GLU A 341 14.72 8.18 -5.95
C GLU A 341 14.22 8.19 -4.50
N GLU A 342 13.07 7.56 -4.25
CA GLU A 342 12.46 7.46 -2.91
C GLU A 342 13.36 6.72 -1.93
N ASP A 343 13.97 5.61 -2.33
CA ASP A 343 14.84 4.83 -1.45
C ASP A 343 16.13 5.60 -1.07
N LEU A 344 16.58 6.53 -1.92
CA LEU A 344 17.78 7.34 -1.68
C LEU A 344 17.52 8.67 -0.98
N THR A 345 16.32 9.22 -1.13
CA THR A 345 16.00 10.59 -0.68
C THR A 345 14.79 10.69 0.24
N ASP A 346 14.15 9.56 0.57
CA ASP A 346 12.89 9.45 1.31
C ASP A 346 11.67 10.14 0.60
N VAL A 347 11.85 10.67 -0.62
CA VAL A 347 10.84 11.40 -1.41
C VAL A 347 10.98 11.05 -2.90
N ALA A 348 9.88 10.96 -3.64
CA ALA A 348 9.90 10.93 -5.11
C ALA A 348 9.37 12.25 -5.65
N ARG A 349 10.00 12.80 -6.70
CA ARG A 349 9.54 14.06 -7.31
C ARG A 349 8.21 13.85 -8.05
N ILE A 350 7.44 14.93 -8.15
CA ILE A 350 6.15 14.90 -8.84
C ILE A 350 6.39 15.10 -10.34
N HIS A 351 6.08 14.08 -11.13
CA HIS A 351 6.25 14.13 -12.59
C HIS A 351 5.04 14.73 -13.34
N GLY A 352 3.84 14.70 -12.74
CA GLY A 352 2.61 15.18 -13.39
C GLY A 352 2.10 14.21 -14.46
N HIS A 353 1.10 14.66 -15.24
CA HIS A 353 0.56 13.90 -16.38
C HIS A 353 0.03 12.50 -16.07
N MET A 354 -0.34 12.25 -14.80
CA MET A 354 -0.91 10.97 -14.39
C MET A 354 -2.43 10.99 -14.58
N THR A 355 -2.96 9.95 -15.21
CA THR A 355 -4.39 9.65 -15.22
C THR A 355 -4.65 8.47 -14.29
N CYS A 356 -5.54 8.65 -13.31
CA CYS A 356 -5.92 7.59 -12.38
C CYS A 356 -7.20 6.90 -12.88
N VAL A 357 -7.10 5.62 -13.22
CA VAL A 357 -8.23 4.76 -13.53
C VAL A 357 -8.66 4.04 -12.26
N ILE A 358 -9.94 4.12 -11.92
CA ILE A 358 -10.55 3.46 -10.77
C ILE A 358 -11.67 2.54 -11.28
N ASP A 359 -11.44 1.23 -11.20
CA ASP A 359 -12.34 0.21 -11.71
C ASP A 359 -13.00 -0.58 -10.57
N VAL A 360 -14.32 -0.44 -10.42
CA VAL A 360 -15.08 -1.17 -9.40
C VAL A 360 -15.43 -2.57 -9.92
N GLY A 361 -14.95 -3.59 -9.23
CA GLY A 361 -15.25 -4.99 -9.56
C GLY A 361 -16.61 -5.47 -9.04
N GLU A 362 -16.99 -6.67 -9.47
CA GLU A 362 -18.22 -7.33 -9.01
C GLU A 362 -18.21 -7.55 -7.49
N PRO A 363 -19.38 -7.44 -6.81
CA PRO A 363 -19.46 -7.66 -5.37
C PRO A 363 -19.24 -9.13 -5.02
N ILE A 364 -18.28 -9.38 -4.14
CA ILE A 364 -18.07 -10.69 -3.50
C ILE A 364 -18.98 -10.76 -2.27
N GLU A 365 -20.02 -11.60 -2.31
CA GLU A 365 -20.91 -11.81 -1.15
C GLU A 365 -20.19 -12.56 -0.04
N VAL A 366 -20.30 -12.05 1.19
CA VAL A 366 -19.58 -12.60 2.34
C VAL A 366 -20.48 -13.58 3.10
N PRO A 367 -20.19 -14.90 3.07
CA PRO A 367 -20.94 -15.87 3.85
C PRO A 367 -20.74 -15.70 5.36
N VAL A 368 -21.80 -15.98 6.12
CA VAL A 368 -21.85 -15.87 7.59
C VAL A 368 -20.90 -16.87 8.30
N GLY A 369 -20.56 -17.97 7.64
CA GLY A 369 -19.67 -19.01 8.14
C GLY A 369 -18.30 -19.01 7.46
N ARG A 370 -17.26 -19.41 8.19
CA ARG A 370 -15.94 -19.73 7.64
C ARG A 370 -15.90 -21.22 7.32
N ASP A 371 -15.42 -21.59 6.14
CA ASP A 371 -15.02 -22.96 5.89
C ASP A 371 -13.79 -23.27 6.76
N ARG A 372 -13.97 -24.17 7.72
CA ARG A 372 -12.92 -24.53 8.69
C ARG A 372 -11.89 -25.49 8.09
N ASN A 373 -12.18 -26.08 6.94
CA ASN A 373 -11.31 -27.05 6.28
C ASN A 373 -10.41 -26.41 5.21
N ALA A 374 -10.64 -25.14 4.86
CA ALA A 374 -9.83 -24.42 3.88
C ALA A 374 -8.57 -23.84 4.55
N GLU A 375 -7.39 -24.18 4.00
CA GLU A 375 -6.09 -23.64 4.44
C GLU A 375 -6.01 -22.12 4.23
N VAL A 376 -6.57 -21.62 3.11
CA VAL A 376 -6.66 -20.20 2.77
C VAL A 376 -8.12 -19.78 2.74
N ASP A 377 -8.45 -18.57 3.23
CA ASP A 377 -9.81 -18.07 3.22
C ASP A 377 -10.31 -17.89 1.77
N PRO A 378 -11.39 -18.58 1.33
CA PRO A 378 -11.87 -18.50 -0.05
C PRO A 378 -12.21 -17.07 -0.51
N ILE A 379 -12.64 -16.20 0.41
CA ILE A 379 -12.93 -14.79 0.11
C ILE A 379 -11.64 -14.06 -0.26
N MET A 380 -10.53 -14.35 0.41
CA MET A 380 -9.25 -13.72 0.10
C MET A 380 -8.71 -14.21 -1.24
N VAL A 381 -8.89 -15.49 -1.57
CA VAL A 381 -8.53 -16.06 -2.89
C VAL A 381 -9.34 -15.41 -3.99
N GLU A 382 -10.66 -15.28 -3.81
CA GLU A 382 -11.55 -14.63 -4.78
C GLU A 382 -11.21 -13.15 -4.96
N LEU A 383 -10.95 -12.44 -3.86
CA LEU A 383 -10.52 -11.03 -3.87
C LEU A 383 -9.18 -10.85 -4.60
N GLU A 384 -8.19 -11.68 -4.30
CA GLU A 384 -6.87 -11.65 -4.94
C GLU A 384 -6.98 -11.96 -6.43
N THR A 385 -7.78 -12.96 -6.80
CA THR A 385 -8.04 -13.34 -8.20
C THR A 385 -8.71 -12.20 -8.96
N ALA A 386 -9.74 -11.59 -8.37
CA ALA A 386 -10.47 -10.47 -8.97
C ALA A 386 -9.58 -9.25 -9.17
N LEU A 387 -8.85 -8.82 -8.12
CA LEU A 387 -7.91 -7.70 -8.22
C LEU A 387 -6.80 -7.96 -9.24
N THR A 388 -6.21 -9.16 -9.23
CA THR A 388 -5.16 -9.52 -10.18
C THR A 388 -5.67 -9.47 -11.62
N ALA A 389 -6.88 -9.99 -11.87
CA ALA A 389 -7.49 -9.94 -13.20
C ALA A 389 -7.80 -8.50 -13.65
N GLN A 390 -8.31 -7.66 -12.74
CA GLN A 390 -8.57 -6.23 -13.02
C GLN A 390 -7.28 -5.49 -13.34
N LEU A 391 -6.24 -5.63 -12.51
CA LEU A 391 -4.95 -4.98 -12.74
C LEU A 391 -4.30 -5.47 -14.04
N ALA A 392 -4.39 -6.77 -14.35
CA ALA A 392 -3.90 -7.32 -15.62
C ALA A 392 -4.66 -6.77 -16.85
N ALA A 393 -5.95 -6.47 -16.71
CA ALA A 393 -6.72 -5.82 -17.77
C ALA A 393 -6.31 -4.35 -17.94
N LEU A 394 -6.22 -3.60 -16.83
CA LEU A 394 -5.84 -2.19 -16.82
C LEU A 394 -4.38 -1.98 -17.26
N ALA A 395 -3.47 -2.91 -16.97
CA ALA A 395 -2.07 -2.86 -17.40
C ALA A 395 -1.90 -2.86 -18.93
N LYS A 396 -2.90 -3.36 -19.69
CA LYS A 396 -2.88 -3.33 -21.16
C LYS A 396 -3.12 -1.93 -21.74
N GLU A 397 -3.62 -0.99 -20.93
CA GLU A 397 -3.86 0.40 -21.34
C GLU A 397 -2.60 1.25 -21.21
N SER A 398 -1.59 0.76 -20.49
CA SER A 398 -0.29 1.42 -20.40
C SER A 398 0.46 1.32 -21.73
N PRO A 399 0.96 2.45 -22.27
CA PRO A 399 1.79 2.43 -23.47
C PRO A 399 3.00 1.52 -23.28
N LEU A 400 3.26 0.65 -24.27
CA LEU A 400 4.49 -0.12 -24.32
C LEU A 400 5.68 0.83 -24.49
N TYR A 401 6.78 0.52 -23.81
CA TYR A 401 8.04 1.22 -24.02
C TYR A 401 8.77 0.61 -25.21
N GLU A 402 9.00 1.43 -26.23
CA GLU A 402 9.87 1.13 -27.37
C GLU A 402 11.16 1.96 -27.22
N GLU A 403 12.30 1.31 -27.39
CA GLU A 403 13.62 1.88 -27.06
C GLU A 403 14.16 2.87 -28.09
#